data_AF-A0A9W8KLE6-F1
#
_entry.id   AF-A0A9W8KLE6-F1
#
_cell.length_a   1.000
_cell.length_b   1.000
_cell.length_c   1.000
_cell.angle_alpha   90.00
_cell.angle_beta   90.00
_cell.angle_gamma   90.00
#
_symmetry.space_group_name_H-M   'P 1'
#
loop_
_entity.id
_entity.type
_entity.pdbx_description
1 polymer ?
#
loop_
_entity_poly.entity_id
_entity_poly.type
_entity_poly.pdbx_seq_one_letter_code
_entity_poly.pdbx_strand_id
1 'polypeptide(L)'
;MAHTGTFSFFRKGAFSFDGIAFSGDHEKNPQKKNDILPTYCLHIGSKSIELLEQTPAGLQPAVTGEFESVFQSKALLHTKNSLSSAKTNSTFSRGWTFVYLSSEYKWKVSLMSTKWTLTDTNKQVIASFKRSNMKIMRLGTLNIHIPADPELTALIVITCHMVQYTNEACELAAVV
;
A
#
# COMPACT_ATOMS: atom_id res chain seq x y z
N MET A 1 -5.58 18.99 -6.32
CA MET A 1 -6.67 18.99 -5.33
C MET A 1 -6.32 17.96 -4.28
N ALA A 2 -6.48 18.27 -2.99
CA ALA A 2 -6.14 17.34 -1.92
C ALA A 2 -7.34 16.44 -1.63
N HIS A 3 -7.13 15.13 -1.57
CA HIS A 3 -8.18 14.13 -1.42
C HIS A 3 -8.05 13.43 -0.07
N THR A 4 -9.14 13.43 0.71
CA THR A 4 -9.41 12.33 1.65
C THR A 4 -10.03 11.19 0.86
N GLY A 5 -9.75 9.94 1.23
CA GLY A 5 -10.22 8.82 0.42
C GLY A 5 -10.25 7.49 1.14
N THR A 6 -11.18 6.65 0.73
CA THR A 6 -11.26 5.25 1.14
C THR A 6 -10.89 4.38 -0.06
N PHE A 7 -10.08 3.35 0.17
CA PHE A 7 -9.69 2.40 -0.87
C PHE A 7 -9.84 0.97 -0.37
N SER A 8 -10.44 0.12 -1.18
CA SER A 8 -10.57 -1.31 -0.91
C SER A 8 -9.55 -2.11 -1.71
N PHE A 9 -8.76 -2.91 -0.99
CA PHE A 9 -7.66 -3.68 -1.56
C PHE A 9 -8.07 -5.14 -1.77
N PHE A 10 -7.73 -5.66 -2.94
CA PHE A 10 -7.94 -7.05 -3.33
C PHE A 10 -6.68 -7.64 -3.96
N ARG A 11 -6.52 -8.96 -3.86
CA ARG A 11 -5.52 -9.69 -4.64
C ARG A 11 -5.99 -9.80 -6.10
N LYS A 12 -5.06 -9.77 -7.05
CA LYS A 12 -5.36 -10.15 -8.45
C LYS A 12 -5.69 -11.64 -8.59
N GLY A 13 -5.08 -12.49 -7.77
CA GLY A 13 -5.29 -13.94 -7.75
C GLY A 13 -5.06 -14.54 -6.37
N ALA A 14 -5.54 -15.77 -6.13
CA ALA A 14 -5.48 -16.40 -4.81
C ALA A 14 -4.03 -16.56 -4.27
N PHE A 15 -3.07 -16.78 -5.18
CA PHE A 15 -1.65 -17.00 -4.87
C PHE A 15 -0.73 -15.85 -5.31
N SER A 16 -1.31 -14.72 -5.72
CA SER A 16 -0.53 -13.58 -6.18
C SER A 16 -0.33 -12.57 -5.07
N PHE A 17 0.88 -12.01 -5.00
CA PHE A 17 1.19 -10.83 -4.18
C PHE A 17 0.77 -9.51 -4.85
N ASP A 18 0.34 -9.57 -6.12
CA ASP A 18 -0.19 -8.41 -6.81
C ASP A 18 -1.54 -7.99 -6.22
N GLY A 19 -1.68 -6.68 -6.06
CA GLY A 19 -2.88 -6.04 -5.57
C GLY A 19 -3.62 -5.27 -6.66
N ILE A 20 -4.88 -5.02 -6.38
CA ILE A 20 -5.68 -3.96 -7.02
C ILE A 20 -6.40 -3.20 -5.92
N ALA A 21 -6.52 -1.89 -6.11
CA ALA A 21 -7.27 -1.02 -5.20
C ALA A 21 -8.38 -0.30 -5.96
N PHE A 22 -9.57 -0.29 -5.37
CA PHE A 22 -10.72 0.47 -5.85
C PHE A 22 -11.01 1.61 -4.89
N SER A 23 -11.30 2.79 -5.42
CA SER A 23 -11.86 3.88 -4.63
C SER A 23 -13.23 3.48 -4.04
N GLY A 24 -13.44 3.77 -2.76
CA GLY A 24 -14.63 3.40 -1.98
C GLY A 24 -14.45 2.15 -1.10
N ASP A 25 -15.44 1.89 -0.26
CA ASP A 25 -15.52 0.67 0.55
C ASP A 25 -16.32 -0.42 -0.18
N HIS A 26 -15.61 -1.46 -0.61
CA HIS A 26 -16.15 -2.56 -1.40
C HIS A 26 -15.92 -3.87 -0.64
N GLU A 27 -17.00 -4.62 -0.40
CA GLU A 27 -16.89 -5.91 0.29
C GLU A 27 -16.42 -7.07 -0.59
N LYS A 28 -16.62 -6.94 -1.91
CA LYS A 28 -16.32 -7.95 -2.94
C LYS A 28 -15.63 -7.24 -4.11
N ASN A 29 -14.80 -7.97 -4.85
CA ASN A 29 -14.08 -7.41 -6.00
C ASN A 29 -15.11 -6.90 -7.05
N PRO A 30 -15.18 -5.58 -7.31
CA PRO A 30 -16.17 -4.99 -8.21
C PRO A 30 -16.03 -5.41 -9.68
N GLN A 31 -14.81 -5.77 -10.10
CA GLN A 31 -14.50 -6.13 -11.48
C GLN A 31 -15.28 -7.36 -11.97
N LYS A 32 -15.72 -8.24 -11.05
CA LYS A 32 -16.46 -9.46 -11.41
C LYS A 32 -17.94 -9.23 -11.76
N LYS A 33 -18.49 -8.03 -11.55
CA LYS A 33 -19.94 -7.78 -11.70
C LYS A 33 -20.31 -6.60 -12.59
N ASN A 34 -19.53 -5.52 -12.54
CA ASN A 34 -20.00 -4.21 -13.03
C ASN A 34 -19.03 -3.50 -13.99
N ASP A 35 -18.02 -4.21 -14.53
CA ASP A 35 -16.96 -3.62 -15.39
C ASP A 35 -16.29 -2.36 -14.78
N ILE A 36 -16.26 -2.28 -13.45
CA ILE A 36 -15.58 -1.21 -12.75
C ILE A 36 -14.08 -1.45 -12.86
N LEU A 37 -13.37 -0.48 -13.42
CA LEU A 37 -11.91 -0.50 -13.49
C LEU A 37 -11.32 -0.17 -12.10
N PRO A 38 -10.21 -0.83 -11.72
CA PRO A 38 -9.51 -0.48 -10.49
C PRO A 38 -8.97 0.94 -10.57
N THR A 39 -8.89 1.62 -9.43
CA THR A 39 -8.21 2.92 -9.35
C THR A 39 -6.70 2.74 -9.46
N TYR A 40 -6.17 1.69 -8.80
CA TYR A 40 -4.77 1.34 -8.87
C TYR A 40 -4.55 -0.15 -9.08
N CYS A 41 -3.52 -0.49 -9.86
CA CYS A 41 -2.91 -1.81 -9.92
C CYS A 41 -1.57 -1.77 -9.19
N LEU A 42 -1.32 -2.73 -8.30
CA LEU A 42 -0.13 -2.80 -7.45
C LEU A 42 0.67 -4.05 -7.78
N HIS A 43 1.97 -3.89 -7.97
CA HIS A 43 2.91 -4.97 -8.22
C HIS A 43 4.12 -4.82 -7.29
N ILE A 44 4.48 -5.90 -6.60
CA ILE A 44 5.70 -6.01 -5.80
C ILE A 44 6.40 -7.29 -6.25
N GLY A 45 7.46 -7.12 -7.03
CA GLY A 45 8.32 -8.20 -7.48
C GLY A 45 9.49 -8.42 -6.53
N SER A 46 10.43 -9.28 -6.94
CA SER A 46 11.64 -9.54 -6.15
C SER A 46 12.58 -8.34 -6.06
N LYS A 47 12.53 -7.44 -7.05
CA LYS A 47 13.40 -6.25 -7.13
C LYS A 47 12.64 -4.96 -7.45
N SER A 48 11.45 -5.05 -8.04
CA SER A 48 10.66 -3.91 -8.50
C SER A 48 9.41 -3.69 -7.66
N ILE A 49 9.00 -2.43 -7.61
CA ILE A 49 7.76 -1.96 -6.97
C ILE A 49 7.07 -1.06 -8.00
N GLU A 50 5.81 -1.33 -8.30
CA GLU A 50 5.05 -0.52 -9.25
C GLU A 50 3.62 -0.31 -8.76
N LEU A 51 3.16 0.94 -8.89
CA LEU A 51 1.79 1.37 -8.73
C LEU A 51 1.35 2.02 -10.04
N LEU A 52 0.41 1.39 -10.73
CA LEU A 52 -0.19 1.92 -11.94
C LEU A 52 -1.57 2.51 -11.60
N GLU A 53 -1.80 3.76 -11.97
CA GLU A 53 -3.08 4.44 -11.84
C GLU A 53 -3.91 4.30 -13.11
N GLN A 54 -5.21 4.05 -12.96
CA GLN A 54 -6.14 4.04 -14.07
C GLN A 54 -6.52 5.47 -14.45
N THR A 55 -6.15 5.87 -15.67
CA THR A 55 -6.48 7.18 -16.25
C THR A 55 -7.38 7.01 -17.48
N PRO A 56 -7.95 8.11 -18.04
CA PRO A 56 -8.64 8.07 -19.32
C PRO A 56 -7.77 7.57 -20.49
N ALA A 57 -6.44 7.73 -20.39
CA ALA A 57 -5.47 7.26 -21.37
C ALA A 57 -5.01 5.81 -21.12
N GLY A 58 -5.60 5.11 -20.14
CA GLY A 58 -5.22 3.76 -19.72
C GLY A 58 -4.40 3.75 -18.43
N LEU A 59 -3.74 2.63 -18.17
CA LEU A 59 -2.87 2.46 -16.99
C LEU A 59 -1.58 3.25 -17.17
N GLN A 60 -1.28 4.14 -16.23
CA GLN A 60 -0.08 4.96 -16.22
C GLN A 60 0.69 4.77 -14.90
N PRO A 61 2.03 4.79 -14.91
CA PRO A 61 2.79 4.70 -13.67
C PRO A 61 2.54 5.92 -12.77
N ALA A 62 2.07 5.69 -11.55
CA ALA A 62 1.95 6.69 -10.49
C ALA A 62 3.15 6.65 -9.53
N VAL A 63 3.61 5.44 -9.21
CA VAL A 63 4.86 5.20 -8.46
C VAL A 63 5.59 4.03 -9.10
N THR A 64 6.88 4.18 -9.33
CA THR A 64 7.79 3.07 -9.65
C THR A 64 8.88 3.02 -8.59
N GLY A 65 9.61 1.92 -8.50
CA GLY A 65 10.66 1.83 -7.50
C GLY A 65 11.35 0.49 -7.48
N GLU A 66 12.42 0.43 -6.69
CA GLU A 66 13.26 -0.76 -6.57
C GLU A 66 13.66 -0.98 -5.12
N PHE A 67 13.85 -2.26 -4.76
CA PHE A 67 14.43 -2.62 -3.47
C PHE A 67 15.95 -2.48 -3.51
N GLU A 68 16.52 -1.75 -2.55
CA GLU A 68 17.97 -1.51 -2.46
C GLU A 68 18.72 -2.65 -1.75
N SER A 69 18.01 -3.60 -1.15
CA SER A 69 18.62 -4.63 -0.30
C SER A 69 18.11 -6.02 -0.66
N VAL A 70 18.98 -7.03 -0.48
CA VAL A 70 18.66 -8.45 -0.67
C VAL A 70 17.47 -8.87 0.20
N PHE A 71 17.36 -8.29 1.41
CA PHE A 71 16.27 -8.55 2.35
C PHE A 71 15.03 -7.66 2.14
N GLN A 72 14.98 -6.87 1.06
CA GLN A 72 13.86 -5.98 0.73
C GLN A 72 13.42 -5.08 1.90
N SER A 73 14.39 -4.65 2.73
CA SER A 73 14.17 -3.83 3.92
C SER A 73 14.23 -2.33 3.64
N LYS A 74 14.64 -1.96 2.42
CA LYS A 74 14.74 -0.59 1.92
C LYS A 74 14.32 -0.55 0.45
N ALA A 75 13.64 0.51 0.08
CA ALA A 75 13.20 0.75 -1.27
C ALA A 75 13.33 2.24 -1.62
N LEU A 76 13.63 2.49 -2.89
CA LEU A 76 13.60 3.82 -3.48
C LEU A 76 12.37 3.91 -4.38
N LEU A 77 11.50 4.89 -4.13
CA LEU A 77 10.23 5.09 -4.80
C LEU A 77 10.27 6.40 -5.59
N HIS A 78 10.02 6.31 -6.88
CA HIS A 78 9.93 7.42 -7.82
C HIS A 78 8.46 7.73 -8.09
N THR A 79 8.05 8.95 -7.78
CA THR A 79 6.78 9.51 -8.26
C THR A 79 7.07 10.39 -9.47
N LYS A 80 6.05 11.09 -9.98
CA LYS A 80 6.22 12.00 -11.12
C LYS A 80 7.18 13.16 -10.81
N ASN A 81 7.10 13.75 -9.62
CA ASN A 81 7.86 14.96 -9.30
C ASN A 81 8.80 14.79 -8.10
N SER A 82 8.82 13.62 -7.46
CA SER A 82 9.59 13.43 -6.24
C SER A 82 10.20 12.04 -6.10
N LEU A 83 11.29 12.00 -5.34
CA LEU A 83 11.95 10.78 -4.89
C LEU A 83 11.62 10.57 -3.42
N SER A 84 11.15 9.37 -3.08
CA SER A 84 10.79 8.97 -1.72
C SER A 84 11.59 7.73 -1.34
N SER A 85 12.25 7.76 -0.18
CA SER A 85 12.85 6.55 0.40
C SER A 85 11.85 5.87 1.30
N ALA A 86 11.76 4.54 1.26
CA ALA A 86 11.01 3.72 2.19
C ALA A 86 11.92 2.66 2.85
N LYS A 87 11.70 2.38 4.12
CA LYS A 87 12.44 1.34 4.86
C LYS A 87 11.56 0.65 5.89
N THR A 88 11.85 -0.59 6.22
CA THR A 88 11.22 -1.24 7.36
C THR A 88 11.62 -0.53 8.66
N ASN A 89 10.70 -0.50 9.63
CA ASN A 89 10.92 0.21 10.89
C ASN A 89 12.04 -0.45 11.74
N SER A 90 12.17 -1.76 11.63
CA SER A 90 13.26 -2.57 12.21
C SER A 90 13.21 -3.98 11.62
N THR A 91 14.25 -4.79 11.87
CA THR A 91 14.34 -6.18 11.42
C THR A 91 13.17 -7.06 11.88
N PHE A 92 12.59 -6.75 13.05
CA PHE A 92 11.47 -7.50 13.63
C PHE A 92 10.12 -6.79 13.46
N SER A 93 10.11 -5.57 12.91
CA SER A 93 8.88 -4.82 12.69
C SER A 93 8.34 -5.09 11.29
N ARG A 94 7.05 -5.38 11.22
CA ARG A 94 6.31 -5.50 9.94
C ARG A 94 5.88 -4.14 9.37
N GLY A 95 6.18 -3.05 10.08
CA GLY A 95 5.85 -1.69 9.66
C GLY A 95 6.93 -1.08 8.78
N TRP A 96 6.51 -0.12 7.96
CA TRP A 96 7.36 0.65 7.07
C TRP A 96 7.32 2.13 7.40
N THR A 97 8.43 2.82 7.13
CA THR A 97 8.56 4.28 7.19
C THR A 97 8.93 4.77 5.80
N PHE A 98 8.31 5.85 5.33
CA PHE A 98 8.69 6.51 4.09
C PHE A 98 8.81 8.03 4.28
N VAL A 99 9.54 8.69 3.38
CA VAL A 99 9.78 10.14 3.42
C VAL A 99 9.19 10.80 2.18
N TYR A 100 8.36 11.83 2.38
CA TYR A 100 7.79 12.63 1.30
C TYR A 100 7.89 14.11 1.64
N LEU A 101 8.49 14.92 0.74
CA LEU A 101 8.72 16.36 0.93
C LEU A 101 9.31 16.70 2.31
N SER A 102 10.38 16.00 2.69
CA SER A 102 11.07 16.14 3.98
C SER A 102 10.25 15.76 5.23
N SER A 103 9.03 15.25 5.06
CA SER A 103 8.20 14.72 6.15
C SER A 103 8.29 13.20 6.21
N GLU A 104 8.45 12.67 7.42
CA GLU A 104 8.49 11.22 7.66
C GLU A 104 7.10 10.70 8.01
N TYR A 105 6.71 9.60 7.38
CA TYR A 105 5.45 8.91 7.58
C TYR A 105 5.71 7.45 7.98
N LYS A 106 5.07 7.01 9.06
CA LYS A 106 5.37 5.72 9.70
C LYS A 106 4.14 4.85 9.87
N TRP A 107 4.14 3.69 9.21
CA TRP A 107 3.17 2.63 9.42
C TRP A 107 3.47 1.89 10.72
N LYS A 108 2.50 1.88 11.62
CA LYS A 108 2.48 1.07 12.83
C LYS A 108 1.55 -0.12 12.60
N VAL A 109 2.13 -1.31 12.67
CA VAL A 109 1.43 -2.60 12.56
C VAL A 109 1.33 -3.20 13.95
N SER A 110 0.10 -3.50 14.39
CA SER A 110 -0.12 -4.27 15.61
C SER A 110 -0.12 -5.76 15.27
N LEU A 111 0.58 -6.58 16.06
CA LEU A 111 0.56 -8.04 15.90
C LEU A 111 -0.77 -8.65 16.38
N MET A 112 -1.45 -7.99 17.30
CA MET A 112 -2.70 -8.46 17.91
C MET A 112 -3.95 -7.86 17.26
N SER A 113 -3.79 -6.88 16.37
CA SER A 113 -4.90 -6.19 15.73
C SER A 113 -4.76 -6.21 14.22
N THR A 114 -5.91 -6.24 13.56
CA THR A 114 -6.02 -6.17 12.10
C THR A 114 -5.91 -4.73 11.60
N LYS A 115 -5.80 -3.77 12.51
CA LYS A 115 -5.71 -2.34 12.21
C LYS A 115 -4.25 -1.89 12.18
N TRP A 116 -3.90 -1.19 11.11
CA TRP A 116 -2.64 -0.50 10.94
C TRP A 116 -2.89 0.99 10.84
N THR A 117 -1.93 1.79 11.29
CA THR A 117 -2.04 3.25 11.29
C THR A 117 -0.79 3.87 10.71
N LEU A 118 -0.96 4.82 9.80
CA LEU A 118 0.09 5.68 9.32
C LEU A 118 0.06 6.98 10.11
N THR A 119 1.21 7.38 10.66
CA THR A 119 1.35 8.66 11.35
C THR A 119 2.46 9.52 10.75
N ASP A 120 2.33 10.84 10.82
CA ASP A 120 3.42 11.77 10.51
C ASP A 120 4.41 11.93 11.69
N THR A 121 5.36 12.85 11.54
CA THR A 121 6.33 13.24 12.57
C THR A 121 5.69 13.79 13.85
N ASN A 122 4.52 14.42 13.73
CA ASN A 122 3.75 14.95 14.86
C ASN A 122 2.86 13.89 15.53
N LYS A 123 2.94 12.63 15.08
CA LYS A 123 2.09 11.51 15.50
C LYS A 123 0.61 11.71 15.16
N GLN A 124 0.28 12.63 14.26
CA GLN A 124 -1.06 12.75 13.70
C GLN A 124 -1.36 11.53 12.84
N VAL A 125 -2.56 10.97 12.96
CA VAL A 125 -2.98 9.83 12.15
C VAL A 125 -3.37 10.32 10.75
N ILE A 126 -2.57 9.92 9.77
CA ILE A 126 -2.70 10.31 8.36
C ILE A 126 -3.61 9.32 7.64
N ALA A 127 -3.41 8.03 7.89
CA ALA A 127 -4.20 6.96 7.30
C ALA A 127 -4.35 5.79 8.26
N SER A 128 -5.34 4.94 8.01
CA SER A 128 -5.48 3.66 8.69
C SER A 128 -5.94 2.58 7.74
N PHE A 129 -5.36 1.40 7.88
CA PHE A 129 -5.77 0.22 7.15
C PHE A 129 -6.44 -0.78 8.09
N LYS A 130 -7.55 -1.37 7.68
CA LYS A 130 -8.20 -2.47 8.39
C LYS A 130 -8.12 -3.72 7.54
N ARG A 131 -7.27 -4.67 7.93
CA ARG A 131 -7.11 -5.96 7.30
C ARG A 131 -8.41 -6.77 7.41
N SER A 132 -8.72 -7.50 6.34
CA SER A 132 -9.82 -8.46 6.27
C SER A 132 -9.40 -9.79 6.92
N ASN A 133 -10.28 -10.38 7.74
CA ASN A 133 -9.95 -11.59 8.51
C ASN A 133 -10.32 -12.91 7.80
N MET A 134 -11.15 -12.88 6.76
CA MET A 134 -11.89 -14.08 6.34
C MET A 134 -12.03 -14.23 4.81
N LYS A 135 -11.38 -13.40 4.01
CA LYS A 135 -11.58 -13.41 2.55
C LYS A 135 -10.23 -13.53 1.83
N ILE A 136 -9.95 -14.69 1.25
CA ILE A 136 -8.73 -15.01 0.48
C ILE A 136 -8.37 -13.91 -0.54
N MET A 137 -9.38 -13.28 -1.13
CA MET A 137 -9.20 -12.27 -2.18
C MET A 137 -9.26 -10.82 -1.72
N ARG A 138 -9.84 -10.50 -0.55
CA ARG A 138 -9.93 -9.11 -0.05
C ARG A 138 -8.87 -8.92 1.02
N LEU A 139 -7.96 -7.99 0.79
CA LEU A 139 -6.86 -7.67 1.71
C LEU A 139 -7.35 -6.78 2.86
N GLY A 140 -8.14 -5.75 2.55
CA GLY A 140 -8.67 -4.84 3.56
C GLY A 140 -9.15 -3.52 3.00
N THR A 141 -9.34 -2.54 3.88
CA THR A 141 -9.76 -1.17 3.53
C THR A 141 -8.80 -0.15 4.13
N LEU A 142 -8.27 0.72 3.27
CA LEU A 142 -7.48 1.90 3.62
C LEU A 142 -8.40 3.11 3.73
N ASN A 143 -8.21 3.93 4.77
CA ASN A 143 -8.85 5.23 4.91
C ASN A 143 -7.76 6.28 5.12
N ILE A 144 -7.73 7.31 4.28
CA ILE A 144 -6.85 8.47 4.38
C ILE A 144 -7.66 9.59 5.04
N HIS A 145 -7.25 9.98 6.24
CA HIS A 145 -8.01 10.86 7.14
C HIS A 145 -7.74 12.33 6.93
N ILE A 146 -6.60 12.66 6.34
CA ILE A 146 -6.23 14.04 6.03
C ILE A 146 -6.20 14.25 4.51
N PRO A 147 -6.41 15.48 4.03
CA PRO A 147 -6.23 15.79 2.62
C PRO A 147 -4.77 15.50 2.20
N ALA A 148 -4.60 14.62 1.22
CA ALA A 148 -3.31 14.30 0.61
C ALA A 148 -3.33 14.70 -0.86
N ASP A 149 -2.22 15.23 -1.37
CA ASP A 149 -2.06 15.38 -2.82
C ASP A 149 -1.98 13.99 -3.52
N PRO A 150 -2.09 13.94 -4.85
CA PRO A 150 -2.07 12.68 -5.58
C PRO A 150 -0.79 11.84 -5.36
N GLU A 151 0.39 12.46 -5.24
CA GLU A 151 1.64 11.72 -5.04
C GLU A 151 1.71 11.12 -3.65
N LEU A 152 1.37 11.90 -2.62
CA LEU A 152 1.29 11.38 -1.25
C LEU A 152 0.24 10.27 -1.16
N THR A 153 -0.91 10.42 -1.81
CA THR A 153 -1.94 9.37 -1.87
C THR A 153 -1.38 8.09 -2.48
N ALA A 154 -0.69 8.20 -3.61
CA ALA A 154 -0.07 7.08 -4.31
C ALA A 154 1.00 6.39 -3.43
N LEU A 155 1.84 7.17 -2.73
CA LEU A 155 2.83 6.66 -1.78
C LEU A 155 2.18 5.94 -0.59
N ILE A 156 1.10 6.49 -0.02
CA ILE A 156 0.33 5.86 1.06
C ILE A 156 -0.24 4.51 0.58
N VAL A 157 -0.81 4.47 -0.63
CA VAL A 157 -1.40 3.26 -1.22
C VAL A 157 -0.35 2.18 -1.43
N ILE A 158 0.77 2.48 -2.09
CA ILE A 158 1.81 1.47 -2.38
C ILE A 158 2.53 1.02 -1.11
N THR A 159 2.85 1.93 -0.17
CA THR A 159 3.50 1.55 1.09
C THR A 159 2.58 0.75 2.00
N CYS A 160 1.26 0.99 1.96
CA CYS A 160 0.28 0.13 2.62
C CYS A 160 0.32 -1.31 2.05
N HIS A 161 0.47 -1.46 0.73
CA HIS A 161 0.61 -2.76 0.09
C HIS A 161 1.95 -3.43 0.41
N MET A 162 3.03 -2.66 0.53
CA MET A 162 4.33 -3.17 1.01
C MET A 162 4.23 -3.72 2.43
N VAL A 163 3.53 -3.01 3.33
CA VAL A 163 3.25 -3.50 4.69
C VAL A 163 2.48 -4.83 4.65
N GLN A 164 1.46 -4.94 3.80
CA GLN A 164 0.72 -6.20 3.61
C GLN A 164 1.63 -7.30 3.09
N TYR A 165 2.44 -7.03 2.07
CA TYR A 165 3.39 -7.98 1.50
C TYR A 165 4.37 -8.53 2.55
N THR A 166 5.02 -7.64 3.33
CA THR A 166 5.93 -8.04 4.41
C THR A 166 5.20 -8.88 5.47
N ASN A 167 3.98 -8.49 5.83
CA ASN A 167 3.22 -9.21 6.85
C ASN A 167 2.84 -10.62 6.38
N GLU A 168 2.44 -10.80 5.12
CA GLU A 168 2.14 -12.11 4.53
C GLU A 168 3.39 -12.98 4.39
N ALA A 169 4.51 -12.41 3.94
CA ALA A 169 5.77 -13.13 3.83
C ALA A 169 6.24 -13.68 5.19
N CYS A 170 6.13 -12.88 6.26
CA CYS A 170 6.41 -13.34 7.62
C CYS A 170 5.45 -14.42 8.12
N GLU A 171 4.16 -14.34 7.78
CA GLU A 171 3.16 -15.35 8.17
C GLU A 171 3.42 -16.69 7.47
N LEU A 172 3.78 -16.68 6.18
CA LEU A 172 4.15 -17.88 5.44
C LEU A 172 5.43 -18.54 5.99
N ALA A 173 6.43 -17.74 6.35
CA ALA A 173 7.69 -18.24 6.92
C ALA A 173 7.52 -18.88 8.32
N ALA A 174 6.45 -18.55 9.06
CA ALA A 174 6.19 -19.11 10.39
C ALA A 174 5.44 -20.46 10.37
N VAL A 175 4.98 -20.90 9.20
CA VAL A 175 4.23 -22.16 9.01
C VAL A 175 5.13 -23.30 8.52
N VAL A 176 6.37 -22.98 8.13
CA VAL A 176 7.42 -23.92 7.73
C VAL A 176 8.32 -24.25 8.91
#